data_AF-A0A453LTH0-F1
#
_entry.id   AF-A0A453LTH0-F1
#
_cell.length_a   1.000
_cell.length_b   1.000
_cell.length_c   1.000
_cell.angle_alpha   90.00
_cell.angle_beta   90.00
_cell.angle_gamma   90.00
#
_symmetry.space_group_name_H-M   'P 1'
#
loop_
_entity.id
_entity.type
_entity.pdbx_description
1 polymer ?
#
loop_
_entity_poly.entity_id
_entity_poly.type
_entity_poly.pdbx_seq_one_letter_code
_entity_poly.pdbx_strand_id
1 'polypeptide(L)'
;MGKCEYQFIEVMACPSGCLNGGGQIKPAKGQSPKDLIQQLEGVYMQDVSISNPFDNPIAKRLYDDWLVQPGSDNAKRYLHTQYHPVVKSVTSQLQNW
;
A
#
# COMPACT_ATOMS: atom_id res chain seq x y z
N MET A 1 -19.88 20.43 8.11
CA MET A 1 -18.46 20.01 8.12
C MET A 1 -18.11 19.54 9.53
N GLY A 2 -17.17 18.61 9.71
CA GLY A 2 -16.77 18.11 11.03
C GLY A 2 -17.58 16.92 11.57
N LYS A 3 -18.02 15.98 10.71
CA LYS A 3 -18.76 14.79 11.18
C LYS A 3 -17.86 13.70 11.78
N CYS A 4 -16.55 13.74 11.52
CA CYS A 4 -15.58 12.76 12.01
C CYS A 4 -14.24 13.45 12.26
N GLU A 5 -13.58 13.11 13.37
CA GLU A 5 -12.25 13.61 13.75
C GLU A 5 -11.22 12.47 13.60
N TYR A 6 -10.19 12.68 12.79
CA TYR A 6 -9.12 11.71 12.55
C TYR A 6 -7.75 12.40 12.56
N GLN A 7 -6.75 11.77 13.16
CA GLN A 7 -5.35 12.23 13.15
C GLN A 7 -4.55 11.67 11.96
N PHE A 8 -4.94 10.49 11.47
CA PHE A 8 -4.33 9.82 10.33
C PHE A 8 -5.39 9.00 9.59
N ILE A 9 -5.28 8.92 8.26
CA ILE A 9 -6.23 8.22 7.39
C ILE A 9 -5.44 7.39 6.37
N GLU A 10 -5.81 6.12 6.24
CA GLU A 10 -5.37 5.23 5.16
C GLU A 10 -6.56 4.93 4.24
N VAL A 11 -6.36 5.01 2.93
CA VAL A 11 -7.41 4.83 1.93
C VAL A 11 -7.01 3.73 0.96
N MET A 12 -7.86 2.69 0.87
CA MET A 12 -7.71 1.61 -0.09
C MET A 12 -8.77 1.72 -1.18
N ALA A 13 -8.38 1.50 -2.44
CA ALA A 13 -9.32 1.55 -3.57
C ALA A 13 -10.21 0.31 -3.65
N CYS A 14 -9.65 -0.88 -3.37
CA CYS A 14 -10.39 -2.13 -3.39
C CYS A 14 -11.01 -2.42 -2.02
N PRO A 15 -12.27 -2.88 -1.95
CA PRO A 15 -12.84 -3.43 -0.73
C PRO A 15 -11.95 -4.58 -0.23
N SER A 16 -11.67 -4.65 1.07
CA SER A 16 -10.74 -5.64 1.65
C SER A 16 -9.27 -5.50 1.20
N GLY A 17 -8.87 -4.33 0.70
CA GLY A 17 -7.47 -4.02 0.39
C GLY A 17 -6.90 -4.80 -0.79
N CYS A 18 -5.58 -4.94 -0.82
CA CYS A 18 -4.85 -5.49 -1.97
C CYS A 18 -5.19 -6.96 -2.28
N LEU A 19 -5.56 -7.77 -1.28
CA LEU A 19 -5.91 -9.19 -1.47
C LEU A 19 -7.15 -9.40 -2.34
N ASN A 20 -7.98 -8.37 -2.49
CA ASN A 20 -9.15 -8.36 -3.36
C ASN A 20 -8.95 -7.48 -4.62
N GLY A 21 -7.69 -7.23 -5.00
CA GLY A 21 -7.36 -6.48 -6.20
C GLY A 21 -7.88 -7.15 -7.47
N GLY A 22 -8.17 -6.35 -8.51
CA GLY A 22 -8.72 -6.85 -9.77
C GLY A 22 -7.86 -7.91 -10.48
N GLY A 23 -6.54 -7.90 -10.24
CA GLY A 23 -5.56 -8.85 -10.78
C GLY A 23 -5.36 -10.14 -9.97
N GLN A 24 -6.07 -10.32 -8.86
CA GLN A 24 -5.95 -11.52 -8.02
C GLN A 24 -6.65 -12.74 -8.66
N ILE A 25 -6.19 -13.93 -8.27
CA ILE A 25 -6.84 -15.21 -8.63
C ILE A 25 -8.28 -15.18 -8.16
N LYS A 26 -9.21 -15.57 -9.05
CA LYS A 26 -10.63 -15.61 -8.72
C LYS A 26 -10.97 -16.78 -7.80
N PRO A 27 -11.98 -16.64 -6.92
CA PRO A 27 -12.46 -17.74 -6.09
C PRO A 27 -12.81 -18.97 -6.91
N ALA A 28 -12.54 -20.15 -6.34
CA ALA A 28 -12.97 -21.40 -6.93
C ALA A 28 -14.50 -21.46 -7.03
N LYS A 29 -15.02 -22.34 -7.90
CA LYS A 29 -16.47 -22.51 -8.05
C LYS A 29 -17.10 -22.88 -6.70
N GLY A 30 -18.05 -22.07 -6.24
CA GLY A 30 -18.74 -22.28 -4.96
C GLY A 30 -18.06 -21.61 -3.75
N GLN A 31 -16.90 -20.97 -3.92
CA GLN A 31 -16.24 -20.19 -2.88
C GLN A 31 -16.58 -18.70 -3.05
N SER A 32 -16.88 -17.99 -1.96
CA SER A 32 -17.07 -16.54 -2.04
C SER A 32 -15.71 -15.81 -2.03
N PRO A 33 -15.63 -14.57 -2.57
CA PRO A 33 -14.43 -13.74 -2.45
C PRO A 33 -13.98 -13.54 -1.00
N LYS A 34 -14.95 -13.40 -0.08
CA LYS A 34 -14.68 -13.23 1.36
C LYS A 34 -14.00 -14.47 1.95
N ASP A 35 -14.48 -15.67 1.61
CA ASP A 35 -13.92 -16.92 2.13
C ASP A 35 -12.49 -17.13 1.63
N LEU A 36 -12.23 -16.79 0.36
CA LEU A 36 -10.88 -16.85 -0.21
C LEU A 36 -9.93 -15.89 0.54
N ILE A 37 -10.33 -14.63 0.74
CA ILE A 37 -9.51 -13.64 1.45
C ILE A 37 -9.21 -14.11 2.87
N GLN A 38 -10.22 -14.58 3.60
CA GLN A 38 -10.04 -15.06 4.97
C GLN A 38 -9.11 -16.28 5.05
N GLN A 39 -9.19 -17.18 4.07
CA GLN A 39 -8.25 -18.30 3.96
C GLN A 39 -6.81 -17.82 3.73
N LEU A 40 -6.60 -16.88 2.80
CA LEU A 40 -5.27 -16.35 2.48
C LEU A 40 -4.65 -15.59 3.65
N GLU A 41 -5.44 -14.76 4.34
CA GLU A 41 -5.02 -14.10 5.58
C GLU A 41 -4.63 -15.13 6.63
N GLY A 42 -5.42 -16.18 6.82
CA GLY A 42 -5.13 -17.26 7.75
C GLY A 42 -3.80 -17.95 7.46
N VAL A 43 -3.52 -18.26 6.19
CA VAL A 43 -2.24 -18.86 5.77
C VAL A 43 -1.08 -17.91 6.04
N TYR A 44 -1.19 -16.64 5.66
CA TYR A 44 -0.13 -15.66 5.88
C TYR A 44 0.18 -15.48 7.38
N MET A 45 -0.85 -15.39 8.22
CA MET A 45 -0.69 -15.16 9.65
C MET A 45 -0.10 -16.36 10.41
N GLN A 46 -0.11 -17.57 9.83
CA GLN A 46 0.53 -18.74 10.43
C GLN A 46 2.06 -18.65 10.40
N ASP A 47 2.62 -18.04 9.34
CA ASP A 47 4.06 -18.01 9.09
C ASP A 47 4.70 -16.65 9.43
N VAL A 48 3.90 -15.67 9.86
CA VAL A 48 4.35 -14.30 10.11
C VAL A 48 4.55 -14.05 11.59
N SER A 49 5.80 -13.83 11.99
CA SER A 49 6.14 -13.32 13.30
C SER A 49 5.98 -11.81 13.37
N ILE A 50 5.37 -11.31 14.45
CA ILE A 50 5.38 -9.89 14.77
C ILE A 50 6.84 -9.45 14.92
N SER A 51 7.23 -8.42 14.17
CA SER A 51 8.58 -7.86 14.21
C SER A 51 8.51 -6.34 14.17
N ASN A 52 9.45 -5.70 14.85
CA ASN A 52 9.64 -4.27 14.78
C ASN A 52 10.48 -3.95 13.53
N PRO A 53 9.96 -3.17 12.55
CA PRO A 53 10.70 -2.88 11.32
C PRO A 53 12.03 -2.16 11.56
N PHE A 54 12.18 -1.44 12.69
CA PHE A 54 13.43 -0.77 13.05
C PHE A 54 14.54 -1.73 13.50
N ASP A 55 14.19 -2.95 13.90
CA ASP A 55 15.16 -3.97 14.31
C ASP A 55 15.69 -4.77 13.10
N ASN A 56 15.19 -4.50 11.89
CA ASN A 56 15.63 -5.19 10.67
C ASN A 56 17.09 -4.78 10.32
N PRO A 57 18.06 -5.73 10.37
CA PRO A 57 19.46 -5.41 10.14
C PRO A 57 19.75 -4.96 8.71
N ILE A 58 18.96 -5.40 7.73
CA ILE A 58 19.10 -5.00 6.32
C ILE A 58 18.66 -3.55 6.17
N ALA A 59 17.51 -3.18 6.75
CA ALA A 59 17.03 -1.80 6.73
C ALA A 59 18.03 -0.88 7.45
N LYS A 60 18.56 -1.30 8.60
CA LYS A 60 19.57 -0.53 9.33
C LYS A 60 20.82 -0.27 8.49
N ARG A 61 21.40 -1.31 7.87
CA ARG A 61 22.57 -1.16 6.98
C ARG A 61 22.29 -0.25 5.79
N LEU A 62 21.10 -0.34 5.19
CA LEU A 62 20.71 0.56 4.10
C LEU A 62 20.77 2.04 4.52
N TYR A 63 20.37 2.34 5.75
CA TYR A 63 20.52 3.68 6.31
C TYR A 63 21.96 4.01 6.65
N ASP A 64 22.67 3.18 7.42
CA ASP A 64 24.04 3.46 7.86
C ASP A 64 25.00 3.67 6.66
N ASP A 65 24.86 2.86 5.61
CA ASP A 65 25.80 2.84 4.48
C ASP A 65 25.44 3.83 3.36
N TRP A 66 24.16 4.22 3.22
CA TRP A 66 23.70 4.97 2.03
C TRP A 66 22.70 6.08 2.29
N LEU A 67 21.61 5.79 3.02
CA LEU A 67 20.54 6.77 3.24
C LEU A 67 20.80 7.71 4.42
N VAL A 68 21.84 7.47 5.22
CA VAL A 68 22.26 8.19 6.43
C VAL A 68 21.26 8.07 7.59
N GLN A 69 20.10 8.73 7.47
CA GLN A 69 19.06 8.72 8.51
C GLN A 69 17.67 8.92 7.88
N PRO A 70 16.59 8.48 8.54
CA PRO A 70 15.23 8.81 8.11
C PRO A 70 15.06 10.31 7.90
N GLY A 71 14.51 10.70 6.74
CA GLY A 71 14.28 12.11 6.40
C GLY A 71 15.52 12.91 5.97
N SER A 72 16.69 12.27 5.81
CA SER A 72 17.86 12.89 5.15
C SER A 72 17.54 13.29 3.71
N ASP A 73 18.40 14.09 3.08
CA ASP A 73 18.24 14.47 1.67
C ASP A 73 18.33 13.24 0.73
N ASN A 74 19.18 12.25 1.07
CA ASN A 74 19.23 10.99 0.33
C ASN A 74 17.92 10.20 0.48
N ALA A 75 17.40 10.06 1.70
CA ALA A 75 16.13 9.35 1.94
C ALA A 75 14.96 10.02 1.20
N LYS A 76 14.86 11.36 1.28
CA LYS A 76 13.87 12.13 0.52
C LYS A 76 14.01 11.94 -0.99
N ARG A 77 15.24 11.96 -1.49
CA ARG A 77 15.51 11.82 -2.92
C ARG A 77 15.10 10.47 -3.48
N TYR A 78 15.32 9.37 -2.74
CA TYR A 78 15.13 8.02 -3.26
C TYR A 78 13.84 7.33 -2.82
N LEU A 79 13.30 7.67 -1.64
CA LEU A 79 12.15 6.97 -1.04
C LEU A 79 10.87 7.81 -0.99
N HIS A 80 10.94 9.11 -1.30
CA HIS A 80 9.77 9.98 -1.32
C HIS A 80 9.39 10.34 -2.76
N THR A 81 8.11 10.64 -2.95
CA THR A 81 7.56 11.12 -4.22
C THR A 81 6.65 12.31 -3.99
N GLN A 82 6.23 12.98 -5.07
CA GLN A 82 5.29 14.08 -5.05
C GLN A 82 4.10 13.76 -5.93
N TYR A 83 2.93 14.24 -5.51
CA TYR A 83 1.69 14.13 -6.27
C TYR A 83 1.25 15.51 -6.74
N HIS A 84 0.72 15.58 -7.95
CA HIS A 84 0.24 16.81 -8.54
C HIS A 84 -1.21 16.63 -9.01
N PRO A 85 -2.06 17.68 -8.91
CA PRO A 85 -3.42 17.60 -9.38
C PRO A 85 -3.43 17.39 -10.91
N VAL A 86 -4.17 16.38 -11.36
CA VAL A 86 -4.41 16.16 -12.79
C VAL A 86 -5.53 17.10 -13.22
N VAL A 87 -5.19 18.16 -13.97
CA VAL A 87 -6.17 19.07 -14.56
C VAL A 87 -6.73 18.40 -15.81
N LYS A 88 -7.98 17.92 -15.73
CA LYS A 88 -8.68 17.35 -16.88
C LYS A 88 -9.08 18.48 -17.83
N SER A 89 -8.34 18.68 -18.92
CA SER A 89 -8.76 19.55 -20.03
C SER A 89 -9.77 18.82 -20.92
N VAL A 90 -10.59 19.56 -21.67
CA VAL A 90 -11.53 18.99 -22.67
C VAL A 90 -10.81 18.04 -23.64
N THR A 91 -9.58 18.37 -24.02
CA THR A 91 -8.74 17.53 -24.89
C THR A 91 -8.39 16.18 -24.25
N SER A 92 -8.17 16.13 -22.92
CA SER A 92 -7.87 14.88 -22.20
C SER A 92 -9.05 13.91 -22.12
N GLN A 93 -10.27 14.40 -22.30
CA GLN A 93 -11.48 13.57 -22.32
C GLN A 93 -11.73 12.93 -23.69
N LEU A 94 -11.30 13.60 -24.76
CA LEU A 94 -11.48 13.14 -26.15
C LEU A 94 -10.42 12.12 -26.60
N GLN A 95 -9.26 12.05 -25.93
CA GLN A 95 -8.21 11.06 -26.27
C GLN A 95 -8.46 9.65 -25.70
N ASN A 96 -9.48 9.46 -24.86
CA ASN A 96 -9.81 8.18 -24.26
C ASN A 96 -11.05 7.51 -24.90
N TRP A 97 -11.39 7.90 -26.14
CA TRP A 97 -12.42 7.27 -26.96
C TRP A 97 -11.80 6.64 -28.21
#